data_AF-A0ABD2PN32-F1
#
_entry.id   AF-A0ABD2PN32-F1
#
_cell.length_a   1.000
_cell.length_b   1.000
_cell.length_c   1.000
_cell.angle_alpha   90.00
_cell.angle_beta   90.00
_cell.angle_gamma   90.00
#
_symmetry.space_group_name_H-M   'P 1'
#
loop_
_entity.id
_entity.type
_entity.pdbx_description
1 polymer ?
#
loop_
_entity_poly.entity_id
_entity_poly.type
_entity_poly.pdbx_seq_one_letter_code
_entity_poly.pdbx_strand_id
1 'polypeptide(L)' 'MISLTENKPLFYAITLALAGVLLFASGLGAEQMSFVSMDHDMQMIFYQMLLLDLFGSLALDRIAEFLFARSKMRKL' A
#
# COMPACT_ATOMS: atom_id res chain seq x y z
N MET A 1 0.43 -8.87 18.64
CA MET A 1 -0.35 -8.79 17.39
C MET A 1 -0.13 -10.10 16.65
N ILE A 2 -1.19 -10.72 16.14
CA ILE A 2 -1.09 -11.89 15.25
C ILE A 2 -0.42 -11.41 13.96
N SER A 3 0.53 -12.18 13.43
CA SER A 3 1.22 -11.78 12.19
C SER A 3 0.22 -11.73 11.03
N LEU A 4 0.38 -10.78 10.11
CA LEU A 4 -0.47 -10.70 8.92
C LEU A 4 -0.44 -12.02 8.12
N THR A 5 0.73 -12.67 8.09
CA THR A 5 0.95 -13.96 7.42
C THR A 5 0.21 -15.13 8.09
N GLU A 6 -0.16 -15.00 9.36
CA GLU A 6 -0.95 -16.01 10.09
C GLU A 6 -2.45 -15.85 9.79
N ASN A 7 -2.91 -14.63 9.50
CA ASN A 7 -4.27 -14.36 9.05
C ASN A 7 -4.39 -14.54 7.53
N LYS A 8 -4.41 -15.80 7.08
CA LYS A 8 -4.46 -16.17 5.65
C LYS A 8 -5.56 -15.46 4.87
N PRO A 9 -6.83 -15.37 5.35
CA PRO A 9 -7.88 -14.64 4.63
C PRO A 9 -7.52 -13.18 4.36
N LEU A 10 -7.05 -12.46 5.38
CA LEU A 10 -6.69 -11.06 5.26
C LEU A 10 -5.45 -10.87 4.37
N PHE A 11 -4.46 -11.75 4.51
CA PHE A 11 -3.26 -11.74 3.69
C PHE A 11 -3.58 -11.90 2.20
N TYR A 12 -4.42 -12.88 1.84
CA TYR A 12 -4.82 -13.09 0.45
C TYR A 12 -5.66 -11.93 -0.08
N ALA A 13 -6.57 -11.37 0.72
CA ALA A 13 -7.37 -10.22 0.31
C ALA A 13 -6.49 -9.01 -0.03
N ILE A 14 -5.50 -8.69 0.83
CA ILE A 14 -4.56 -7.59 0.59
C ILE A 14 -3.69 -7.86 -0.63
N THR A 15 -3.16 -9.07 -0.74
CA THR A 15 -2.29 -9.45 -1.87
C THR A 15 -3.03 -9.37 -3.20
N LEU A 16 -4.28 -9.85 -3.24
CA LEU A 16 -5.11 -9.82 -4.44
C LEU A 16 -5.53 -8.41 -4.82
N ALA A 17 -5.87 -7.57 -3.83
CA ALA A 17 -6.14 -6.15 -4.05
C ALA A 17 -4.92 -5.42 -4.63
N LEU A 18 -3.73 -5.64 -4.05
CA LEU A 18 -2.49 -5.05 -4.53
C LEU A 18 -2.17 -5.49 -5.96
N ALA A 19 -2.28 -6.79 -6.24
CA ALA A 19 -2.09 -7.33 -7.59
C ALA A 19 -3.09 -6.74 -8.59
N GLY A 20 -4.36 -6.60 -8.21
CA GLY A 20 -5.39 -5.97 -9.03
C GLY A 20 -5.07 -4.52 -9.38
N VAL A 21 -4.70 -3.71 -8.37
CA VAL A 21 -4.32 -2.30 -8.58
C VAL A 21 -3.14 -2.18 -9.54
N LEU A 22 -2.09 -2.99 -9.37
CA LEU A 22 -0.91 -2.96 -10.24
C LEU A 22 -1.25 -3.40 -11.67
N LEU A 23 -2.09 -4.43 -11.81
CA LEU A 23 -2.54 -4.95 -13.10
C LEU A 23 -3.36 -3.91 -13.85
N PHE A 24 -4.32 -3.25 -13.18
CA PHE A 24 -5.11 -2.18 -13.81
C PHE A 24 -4.27 -0.95 -14.15
N ALA A 25 -3.34 -0.55 -13.27
CA ALA A 25 -2.43 0.57 -13.52
C ALA A 25 -1.52 0.33 -14.74
N SER A 26 -1.19 -0.94 -15.04
CA SER A 26 -0.41 -1.30 -16.22
C SER A 26 -1.20 -1.28 -17.53
N GLY A 27 -2.51 -1.03 -17.48
CA GLY A 27 -3.41 -1.08 -18.63
C GLY A 27 -3.89 -2.49 -18.99
N LEU A 28 -3.36 -3.53 -18.33
CA LEU A 28 -3.87 -4.89 -18.47
C LEU A 28 -5.31 -4.94 -17.94
N GLY A 29 -6.25 -5.31 -18.81
CA GLY A 29 -7.68 -5.38 -18.48
C GLY A 29 -8.43 -4.05 -18.41
N ALA A 30 -7.82 -2.96 -18.90
CA ALA A 30 -8.50 -1.67 -19.05
C ALA A 30 -9.77 -1.77 -19.92
N GLU A 31 -9.76 -2.62 -20.95
CA GLU A 31 -10.93 -2.87 -21.80
C GLU A 31 -12.09 -3.55 -21.06
N GLN A 32 -11.80 -4.49 -20.15
CA GLN A 32 -12.85 -5.20 -19.40
C GLN A 32 -13.51 -4.32 -18.33
N MET A 33 -12.79 -3.31 -17.85
CA MET A 33 -13.26 -2.38 -16.80
C MET A 33 -13.67 -1.01 -17.34
N SER A 34 -13.63 -0.80 -18.66
CA SER A 34 -13.90 0.52 -19.29
C SER A 34 -13.02 1.66 -18.76
N PHE A 35 -11.78 1.37 -18.39
CA PHE A 35 -10.84 2.40 -17.95
C PHE A 35 -10.27 3.17 -19.14
N VAL A 36 -10.03 4.48 -18.93
CA VAL A 36 -9.29 5.30 -19.90
C VAL A 36 -7.86 4.78 -19.99
N SER A 37 -7.36 4.59 -21.21
CA SER A 37 -5.97 4.19 -21.43
C SER A 37 -5.03 5.23 -20.84
N MET A 38 -4.25 4.84 -19.84
CA MET A 38 -3.19 5.67 -19.28
C MET A 38 -1.98 5.62 -20.20
N ASP A 39 -1.48 6.79 -20.59
CA ASP A 39 -0.19 6.92 -21.26
C ASP A 39 0.96 6.57 -20.30
N HIS A 40 2.13 6.22 -20.83
CA HIS A 40 3.26 5.73 -20.07
C HIS A 40 3.70 6.70 -18.96
N ASP A 41 3.66 8.01 -19.24
CA ASP A 41 3.98 9.04 -18.25
C ASP A 41 2.98 9.05 -17.08
N MET A 42 1.69 8.85 -17.34
CA MET A 42 0.67 8.75 -16.29
C MET A 42 0.84 7.50 -15.44
N GLN A 43 1.19 6.36 -16.07
CA GLN A 43 1.47 5.12 -15.34
C GLN A 43 2.66 5.29 -14.40
N MET A 44 3.74 5.93 -14.88
CA MET A 44 4.92 6.20 -14.06
C MET A 44 4.61 7.09 -12.87
N ILE A 45 3.84 8.18 -13.07
CA ILE A 45 3.39 9.05 -11.97
C ILE A 45 2.54 8.26 -10.98
N PHE A 46 1.62 7.42 -11.47
CA PHE A 46 0.78 6.58 -10.62
C PHE A 46 1.62 5.66 -9.73
N TYR A 47 2.57 4.92 -10.31
CA TYR A 47 3.43 4.03 -9.54
C TYR A 47 4.29 4.79 -8.52
N GLN A 48 4.81 5.97 -8.87
CA GLN A 48 5.56 6.80 -7.94
C GLN A 48 4.70 7.26 -6.75
N MET A 49 3.48 7.72 -7.02
CA MET A 49 2.53 8.09 -5.97
C MET A 49 2.15 6.90 -5.09
N LEU A 50 1.89 5.72 -5.69
CA LEU A 50 1.56 4.50 -4.95
C LEU A 50 2.69 4.10 -3.99
N LEU A 51 3.94 4.14 -4.46
CA LEU A 51 5.11 3.84 -3.63
C LEU A 51 5.27 4.89 -2.53
N LEU A 52 5.11 6.18 -2.86
CA LEU A 52 5.23 7.26 -1.89
C LEU A 52 4.16 7.16 -0.78
N ASP A 53 2.93 6.80 -1.13
CA ASP A 53 1.86 6.59 -0.15
C ASP A 53 2.14 5.38 0.76
N LEU A 54 2.54 4.24 0.15
CA LEU A 54 2.83 3.02 0.90
C LEU A 54 4.02 3.18 1.84
N PHE A 55 5.15 3.69 1.34
CA PHE A 55 6.34 3.88 2.16
C PHE A 55 6.21 5.09 3.08
N GLY A 56 5.51 6.14 2.65
CA GLY A 56 5.25 7.33 3.45
C GLY A 56 4.40 7.01 4.68
N SER A 57 3.30 6.27 4.50
CA SER A 57 2.46 5.82 5.62
C SER A 57 3.24 4.93 6.59
N LEU A 58 4.01 3.95 6.10
CA LEU A 58 4.86 3.11 6.94
C LEU A 58 5.93 3.92 7.68
N ALA A 59 6.58 4.88 7.01
CA ALA A 59 7.58 5.74 7.63
C ALA A 59 6.96 6.63 8.71
N LEU A 60 5.79 7.22 8.45
CA LEU A 60 5.05 8.03 9.41
C LEU A 60 4.63 7.21 10.63
N ASP A 61 4.15 5.98 10.44
CA ASP A 61 3.84 5.07 11.55
C ASP A 61 5.09 4.80 12.41
N ARG A 62 6.24 4.53 11.79
CA ARG A 62 7.51 4.32 12.52
C ARG A 62 8.01 5.58 13.23
N ILE A 63 7.86 6.75 12.61
CA ILE A 63 8.20 8.03 13.22
C ILE A 63 7.27 8.30 14.41
N ALA A 64 5.96 8.07 14.26
CA ALA A 64 4.99 8.24 15.33
C ALA A 64 5.26 7.27 16.48
N GLU A 65 5.51 5.99 16.20
CA GLU A 65 5.95 5.01 17.19
C GLU A 65 7.21 5.49 17.90
N PHE A 66 8.24 5.94 17.18
CA PHE A 66 9.49 6.42 17.79
C PHE A 66 9.28 7.64 18.70
N LEU A 67 8.52 8.64 18.25
CA LEU A 67 8.26 9.88 18.99
C LEU A 67 7.38 9.63 20.21
N PHE A 68 6.31 8.84 20.09
CA PHE A 68 5.30 8.69 21.13
C PHE A 68 5.50 7.44 22.02
N ALA A 69 6.13 6.36 21.55
CA ALA A 69 6.37 5.18 22.39
C ALA A 69 7.37 5.46 23.52
N ARG A 70 8.28 6.44 23.36
CA ARG A 70 9.14 6.93 24.45
C ARG A 70 8.33 7.51 25.63
N SER A 71 7.11 8.01 25.41
CA SER A 71 6.27 8.57 26.48
C SER A 71 5.64 7.50 27.40
N LYS A 72 5.49 6.26 26.92
CA LYS A 72 4.91 5.15 27.71
C LYS A 72 5.93 4.47 28.63
N MET A 73 7.24 4.74 28.49
CA MET A 73 8.29 4.22 29.40
C MET A 73 8.50 5.10 30.65
N ARG A 74 7.46 5.80 31.13
CA ARG A 74 7.48 6.44 32.46
C ARG A 74 6.22 6.07 33.25
N LYS A 75 6.09 4.78 33.56
CA LYS A 75 5.36 4.27 34.72
C LYS A 75 6.11 3.04 35.24
N LEU A 76 7.13 3.31 36.04
CA LEU A 76 7.61 2.45 37.11
C LEU A 76 6.86 2.87 38.38
#